data_AF-A0A935X2N0-F1
#
_entry.id   AF-A0A935X2N0-F1
#
_cell.length_a   1.000
_cell.length_b   1.000
_cell.length_c   1.000
_cell.angle_alpha   90.00
_cell.angle_beta   90.00
_cell.angle_gamma   90.00
#
_symmetry.space_group_name_H-M   'P 1'
#
loop_
_entity.id
_entity.type
_entity.pdbx_description
1 polymer ?
#
loop_
_entity_poly.entity_id
_entity_poly.type
_entity_poly.pdbx_seq_one_letter_code
_entity_poly.pdbx_strand_id
1 'polypeptide(L)' 'MRHERTWRTGQLPVRSRLDDRVYPKGRRVTDKQLALVNLSPDVFHGEWNYTIQPTCL' A
#
# COMPACT_ATOMS: atom_id res chain seq x y z
N MET A 1 10.10 -24.43 -0.25
CA MET A 1 10.56 -23.73 -1.47
C MET A 1 9.90 -22.36 -1.51
N ARG A 2 10.63 -21.27 -1.79
CA ARG A 2 10.00 -19.93 -1.93
C ARG A 2 9.54 -19.80 -3.39
N HIS A 3 8.24 -19.61 -3.61
CA HIS A 3 7.68 -19.33 -4.93
C HIS A 3 7.99 -17.89 -5.33
N GLU A 4 9.18 -17.66 -5.87
CA GLU A 4 9.64 -16.39 -6.43
C GLU A 4 9.73 -16.53 -7.95
N ARG A 5 9.20 -15.55 -8.69
CA ARG A 5 9.33 -15.45 -10.14
C ARG A 5 10.02 -14.15 -10.50
N THR A 6 10.94 -14.23 -11.45
CA THR A 6 11.59 -13.06 -12.05
C THR A 6 11.29 -13.05 -13.54
N TRP A 7 10.81 -11.90 -14.05
CA TRP A 7 10.59 -11.68 -15.47
C TRP A 7 11.36 -10.43 -15.90
N ARG A 8 11.81 -10.40 -17.16
CA ARG A 8 12.49 -9.24 -17.74
C ARG A 8 11.58 -8.60 -18.77
N THR A 9 11.19 -7.35 -18.51
CA THR A 9 10.57 -6.47 -19.51
C THR A 9 11.52 -5.31 -19.72
N GLY A 10 12.37 -5.37 -20.74
CA GLY A 10 13.47 -4.40 -20.92
C GLY A 10 14.60 -4.55 -19.89
N GLN A 11 15.16 -3.43 -19.43
CA GLN A 11 16.34 -3.41 -18.54
C GLN A 11 16.00 -3.58 -17.05
N LEU A 12 14.73 -3.49 -16.67
CA LEU A 12 14.31 -3.58 -15.27
C LEU A 12 13.85 -5.01 -14.94
N PRO A 13 14.51 -5.71 -13.99
CA PRO A 13 14.03 -7.02 -13.53
C PRO A 13 12.79 -6.84 -12.66
N VAL A 14 11.70 -7.51 -13.02
CA VAL A 14 10.48 -7.58 -12.22
C VAL A 14 10.55 -8.82 -11.34
N ARG A 15 10.45 -8.63 -10.02
CA ARG A 15 10.36 -9.73 -9.05
C ARG A 15 8.96 -9.80 -8.46
N SER A 16 8.43 -11.01 -8.32
CA SER A 16 7.14 -11.25 -7.68
C SER A 16 7.23 -12.47 -6.78
N ARG A 17 6.58 -12.40 -5.62
CA ARG A 17 6.55 -13.47 -4.63
C ARG A 17 5.13 -13.61 -4.09
N LEU A 18 4.74 -14.84 -3.77
CA LEU A 18 3.53 -15.08 -2.99
C LEU A 18 3.66 -14.43 -1.61
N ASP A 19 2.67 -13.63 -1.25
CA ASP A 19 2.50 -13.12 0.11
C ASP A 19 1.59 -14.08 0.89
N ASP A 20 2.20 -14.91 1.73
CA ASP A 20 1.51 -15.94 2.52
C ASP A 20 0.81 -15.37 3.76
N ARG A 21 0.78 -14.03 3.93
CA ARG A 21 0.11 -13.39 5.07
C ARG A 21 -1.41 -13.59 5.01
N VAL A 22 -2.00 -13.77 6.18
CA VAL A 22 -3.46 -13.84 6.33
C VAL A 22 -4.02 -12.43 6.48
N TYR A 23 -4.84 -12.03 5.52
CA TYR A 23 -5.52 -10.74 5.53
C TYR A 23 -7.00 -10.94 5.91
N PRO A 24 -7.42 -10.53 7.12
CA PRO A 24 -8.81 -10.68 7.54
C PRO A 24 -9.71 -9.85 6.65
N LYS A 25 -10.75 -10.49 6.10
CA LYS A 25 -11.74 -9.82 5.25
C LYS A 25 -12.70 -8.99 6.10
N GLY A 26 -13.25 -7.93 5.51
CA GLY A 26 -14.30 -7.12 6.14
C GLY A 26 -13.84 -6.27 7.33
N ARG A 27 -12.54 -6.02 7.47
CA ARG A 27 -12.05 -5.08 8.49
C ARG A 27 -12.59 -3.68 8.18
N ARG A 28 -13.52 -3.21 9.02
CA ARG A 28 -14.08 -1.87 8.90
C ARG A 28 -13.18 -0.86 9.59
N VAL A 29 -12.76 0.16 8.85
CA VAL A 29 -12.11 1.36 9.37
C VAL A 29 -13.20 2.43 9.46
N THR A 30 -13.37 3.00 10.64
CA THR A 30 -14.34 4.10 10.84
C THR A 30 -13.75 5.41 10.32
N ASP A 31 -14.61 6.36 9.95
CA ASP A 31 -14.17 7.69 9.52
C ASP A 31 -13.30 8.38 10.58
N LYS A 32 -13.61 8.16 11.86
CA LYS A 32 -12.80 8.64 12.99
C LYS A 32 -11.39 8.06 12.99
N GLN A 33 -11.24 6.77 12.70
CA GLN A 33 -9.92 6.13 12.62
C GLN A 33 -9.14 6.62 11.40
N LEU A 34 -9.82 6.81 10.26
CA LEU A 34 -9.18 7.31 9.06
C LEU A 34 -8.73 8.77 9.23
N ALA A 35 -9.52 9.60 9.91
CA ALA A 35 -9.20 11.00 10.20
C ALA A 35 -7.98 11.17 11.13
N LEU A 36 -7.56 10.14 11.86
CA LEU A 36 -6.34 10.16 12.68
C LEU A 36 -5.06 9.94 11.85
N VAL A 37 -5.19 9.48 10.60
CA VAL A 37 -4.04 9.32 9.71
C VAL A 37 -3.58 10.70 9.26
N ASN A 38 -2.30 11.01 9.46
CA ASN A 38 -1.67 12.23 8.94
C ASN A 38 -1.49 12.11 7.42
N LEU A 39 -2.58 12.28 6.68
CA LEU A 39 -2.67 12.09 5.24
C LEU A 39 -2.87 13.43 4.54
N SER A 40 -2.05 13.68 3.53
CA SER A 40 -2.20 14.81 2.61
C SER A 40 -2.57 14.29 1.21
N PRO A 41 -3.75 14.63 0.67
CA PRO A 41 -4.12 14.31 -0.70
C PRO A 41 -3.22 15.06 -1.71
N ASP A 42 -2.96 14.45 -2.85
CA ASP A 42 -2.30 15.11 -3.98
C ASP A 42 -3.29 16.01 -4.76
N VAL A 43 -2.78 17.01 -5.46
CA VAL A 43 -3.59 17.87 -6.34
C VAL A 43 -4.13 17.12 -7.54
N PHE A 44 -3.40 16.09 -8.01
CA PHE A 44 -3.81 15.22 -9.09
C PHE A 44 -4.42 13.94 -8.52
N HIS A 45 -5.76 13.86 -8.55
CA HIS A 45 -6.51 12.70 -8.06
C HIS A 45 -6.19 12.34 -6.60
N GLY A 46 -6.37 13.29 -5.68
CA GLY A 46 -6.10 13.13 -4.25
C GLY A 46 -6.89 11.98 -3.58
N GLU A 47 -7.99 11.56 -4.19
CA GLU A 47 -8.76 10.38 -3.77
C GLU A 47 -7.98 9.07 -3.93
N TRP A 48 -6.99 9.03 -4.82
CA TRP A 48 -6.13 7.86 -5.08
C TRP A 48 -4.68 8.12 -4.70
N ASN A 49 -4.19 9.34 -4.93
CA ASN A 49 -2.82 9.75 -4.72
C ASN A 49 -2.71 10.59 -3.46
N TYR A 50 -1.96 10.10 -2.48
CA TYR A 50 -1.79 10.79 -1.20
C TYR A 50 -0.46 10.44 -0.54
N THR A 51 -0.01 11.32 0.35
CA THR A 51 1.15 11.10 1.21
C THR A 51 0.70 10.85 2.63
N ILE A 52 1.21 9.80 3.26
CA ILE A 52 1.07 9.59 4.70
C ILE A 52 2.37 10.03 5.37
N GLN A 53 2.26 11.00 6.26
CA GLN A 53 3.38 11.56 7.00
C GLN A 53 3.47 10.93 8.41
N PRO A 54 4.67 10.88 9.02
CA PRO A 54 4.78 10.52 10.43
C PRO A 54 3.97 11.48 11.30
N THR A 55 3.28 10.95 12.31
CA THR A 55 2.68 11.79 13.35
C THR A 55 3.75 12.03 14.42
N CYS A 56 4.05 13.28 14.74
CA CYS A 56 4.84 13.58 15.94
C CYS A 56 3.97 13.32 17.17
N LEU A 57 4.49 12.55 18.12
CA LEU A 57 3.85 12.31 19.42
C LEU A 57 4.05 13.51 20.36
#